data_AF-A0A1I3QX19-F1
#
_entry.id   AF-A0A1I3QX19-F1
#
_cell.length_a   1.000
_cell.length_b   1.000
_cell.length_c   1.000
_cell.angle_alpha   90.00
_cell.angle_beta   90.00
_cell.angle_gamma   90.00
#
_symmetry.space_group_name_H-M   'P 1'
#
loop_
_entity.id
_entity.type
_entity.pdbx_description
1 polymer ?
#
loop_
_entity_poly.entity_id
_entity_poly.type
_entity_poly.pdbx_seq_one_letter_code
_entity_poly.pdbx_strand_id
1 'polypeptide(L)'
;MDEQMIALVKASLKELQPHAGAVFATFQSKLAQRAPELAYRYDEVDPERQGELLFEKLAIALGGVRFLDRLVPALGGVGLDAGSASLTSCDFARLSEVLIAAFAEVSGNRFDPCIGAAWTTLFEELSWHMFEAQSGKGTAA
;
A
#
# COMPACT_ATOMS: atom_id res chain seq x y z
N MET A 1 -13.68 -5.55 -5.57
CA MET A 1 -12.93 -5.27 -6.81
C MET A 1 -13.22 -6.37 -7.84
N ASP A 2 -13.35 -6.03 -9.12
CA ASP A 2 -13.63 -7.02 -10.20
C ASP A 2 -12.34 -7.61 -10.81
N GLU A 3 -12.49 -8.61 -11.69
CA GLU A 3 -11.35 -9.32 -12.31
C GLU A 3 -10.52 -8.44 -13.24
N GLN A 4 -11.13 -7.43 -13.87
CA GLN A 4 -10.44 -6.51 -14.77
C GLN A 4 -9.52 -5.57 -13.99
N MET A 5 -10.01 -5.01 -12.89
CA MET A 5 -9.21 -4.20 -11.97
C MET A 5 -8.05 -5.02 -11.37
N ILE A 6 -8.32 -6.27 -10.98
CA ILE A 6 -7.26 -7.19 -10.51
C ILE A 6 -6.18 -7.38 -11.57
N ALA A 7 -6.57 -7.56 -12.85
CA ALA A 7 -5.61 -7.71 -13.93
C ALA A 7 -4.76 -6.45 -14.16
N LEU A 8 -5.37 -5.26 -14.11
CA LEU A 8 -4.67 -3.97 -14.24
C LEU A 8 -3.65 -3.77 -13.11
N VAL A 9 -4.04 -4.07 -11.87
CA VAL A 9 -3.12 -3.95 -10.73
C VAL A 9 -1.97 -4.96 -10.85
N LYS A 10 -2.25 -6.22 -11.21
CA LYS A 10 -1.19 -7.23 -11.38
C LYS A 10 -0.21 -6.87 -12.49
N ALA A 11 -0.70 -6.36 -13.62
CA ALA A 11 0.15 -5.94 -14.73
C ALA A 11 1.02 -4.76 -14.32
N SER A 12 0.43 -3.70 -13.75
CA SER A 12 1.16 -2.51 -13.32
C SER A 12 2.14 -2.79 -12.16
N LEU A 13 1.80 -3.68 -11.22
CA LEU A 13 2.73 -4.10 -10.16
C LEU A 13 3.99 -4.75 -10.76
N LYS A 14 3.83 -5.62 -11.76
CA LYS A 14 4.96 -6.28 -12.43
C LYS A 14 5.86 -5.28 -13.15
N GLU A 15 5.29 -4.23 -13.73
CA GLU A 15 6.06 -3.16 -14.40
C GLU A 15 6.80 -2.27 -13.40
N LEU A 16 6.21 -2.02 -12.23
CA LEU A 16 6.77 -1.19 -11.17
C LEU A 16 7.80 -1.94 -10.32
N GLN A 17 7.77 -3.27 -10.28
CA GLN A 17 8.65 -4.10 -9.43
C GLN A 17 10.15 -3.82 -9.61
N PRO A 18 10.70 -3.65 -10.83
CA PRO A 18 12.11 -3.28 -11.03
C PRO A 18 12.46 -1.89 -10.50
N HIS A 19 11.46 -1.07 -10.17
CA HIS A 19 11.58 0.30 -9.68
C HIS A 19 11.08 0.44 -8.24
N ALA A 20 10.93 -0.67 -7.51
CA ALA A 20 10.35 -0.68 -6.17
C ALA A 20 11.06 0.28 -5.19
N GLY A 21 12.40 0.34 -5.23
CA GLY A 21 13.17 1.29 -4.43
C GLY A 21 12.92 2.76 -4.78
N ALA A 22 12.82 3.07 -6.08
CA ALA A 22 12.51 4.42 -6.56
C ALA A 22 11.08 4.83 -6.14
N VAL A 23 10.12 3.91 -6.26
CA VAL A 23 8.74 4.12 -5.79
C VAL A 23 8.71 4.43 -4.31
N PHE A 24 9.44 3.68 -3.49
CA PHE A 24 9.46 3.89 -2.04
C PHE A 24 10.13 5.21 -1.65
N ALA A 25 11.23 5.58 -2.32
CA ALA A 25 11.88 6.87 -2.12
C ALA A 25 10.96 8.05 -2.50
N THR A 26 10.24 7.95 -3.63
CA THR A 26 9.25 8.95 -4.03
C THR A 26 8.08 9.01 -3.03
N PHE A 27 7.63 7.86 -2.54
CA PHE A 27 6.61 7.77 -1.48
C PHE A 27 7.06 8.49 -0.21
N GLN A 28 8.26 8.22 0.31
CA GLN A 28 8.81 8.90 1.50
C GLN A 28 8.88 10.41 1.29
N SER A 29 9.42 10.86 0.16
CA SER A 29 9.54 12.29 -0.16
C SER A 29 8.17 12.99 -0.17
N LYS A 30 7.16 12.37 -0.78
CA LYS A 30 5.80 12.90 -0.83
C LYS A 30 5.09 12.82 0.51
N LEU A 31 5.33 11.76 1.30
CA LEU A 31 4.76 11.60 2.63
C LEU A 31 5.27 12.69 3.57
N ALA A 32 6.57 12.97 3.56
CA ALA A 32 7.18 14.05 4.33
C ALA A 32 6.58 15.43 4.00
N GLN A 33 6.19 15.66 2.74
CA GLN A 33 5.57 16.91 2.32
C GLN A 33 4.09 17.02 2.70
N ARG A 34 3.34 15.90 2.68
CA ARG A 34 1.87 15.90 2.84
C ARG A 34 1.38 15.53 4.23
N ALA A 35 2.11 14.65 4.92
CA ALA A 35 1.80 14.16 6.26
C ALA A 35 3.11 13.94 7.04
N PRO A 36 3.85 15.02 7.37
CA PRO A 36 5.11 14.93 8.10
C PRO A 36 4.98 14.20 9.45
N GLU A 37 3.79 14.22 10.05
CA GLU A 37 3.46 13.47 11.27
C GLU A 37 3.47 11.95 11.09
N LEU A 38 3.44 11.44 9.85
CA LEU A 38 3.55 10.02 9.52
C LEU A 38 4.94 9.66 8.98
N ALA A 39 5.67 10.63 8.43
CA ALA A 39 6.94 10.44 7.75
C ALA A 39 8.04 9.87 8.67
N TYR A 40 8.06 10.29 9.94
CA TYR A 40 9.08 9.85 10.91
C TYR A 40 9.13 8.31 11.09
N ARG A 41 8.04 7.59 10.79
CA ARG A 41 7.99 6.13 10.85
C ARG A 41 8.77 5.44 9.71
N TYR A 42 9.13 6.21 8.68
CA TYR A 42 9.77 5.72 7.47
C TYR A 42 11.14 6.36 7.22
N ASP A 43 11.64 7.22 8.12
CA ASP A 43 12.89 7.97 7.87
C ASP A 43 14.17 7.13 8.03
N GLU A 44 14.14 6.07 8.85
CA GLU A 44 15.33 5.23 9.13
C GLU A 44 15.42 3.97 8.26
N VAL A 45 14.52 3.80 7.30
CA VAL A 45 14.46 2.59 6.49
C VAL A 45 15.09 2.77 5.11
N ASP A 46 15.91 1.78 4.73
CA ASP A 46 16.50 1.63 3.40
C ASP A 46 15.40 1.53 2.33
N PRO A 47 15.31 2.51 1.40
CA PRO A 47 14.26 2.55 0.40
C PRO A 47 14.27 1.36 -0.56
N GLU A 48 15.44 0.82 -0.90
CA GLU A 48 15.52 -0.32 -1.81
C GLU A 48 14.92 -1.56 -1.15
N ARG A 49 15.41 -1.90 0.05
CA ARG A 49 14.94 -3.05 0.81
C ARG A 49 13.45 -2.92 1.19
N GLN A 50 12.99 -1.74 1.59
CA GLN A 50 11.57 -1.55 1.91
C GLN A 50 10.68 -1.55 0.67
N GLY A 51 11.15 -1.00 -0.44
CA GLY A 51 10.46 -1.06 -1.71
C GLY A 51 10.21 -2.52 -2.12
N GLU A 52 11.25 -3.35 -2.10
CA GLU A 52 11.11 -4.79 -2.41
C GLU A 52 10.10 -5.47 -1.49
N LEU A 53 10.21 -5.24 -0.17
CA LEU A 53 9.31 -5.82 0.82
C LEU A 53 7.85 -5.37 0.62
N LEU A 54 7.63 -4.09 0.32
CA LEU A 54 6.31 -3.54 0.01
C LEU A 54 5.71 -4.25 -1.22
N PHE A 55 6.50 -4.39 -2.29
CA PHE A 55 6.04 -5.01 -3.52
C PHE A 55 5.76 -6.51 -3.37
N GLU A 56 6.59 -7.24 -2.60
CA GLU A 56 6.35 -8.63 -2.25
C GLU A 56 5.01 -8.80 -1.51
N LYS A 57 4.77 -7.93 -0.52
CA LYS A 57 3.53 -7.91 0.25
C LYS A 57 2.31 -7.57 -0.60
N LEU A 58 2.43 -6.62 -1.53
CA LEU A 58 1.37 -6.31 -2.49
C LEU A 58 1.11 -7.48 -3.44
N ALA A 59 2.15 -8.19 -3.88
CA ALA A 59 1.99 -9.39 -4.70
C ALA A 59 1.21 -10.49 -3.95
N ILE A 60 1.52 -10.69 -2.67
CA ILE A 60 0.78 -11.62 -1.79
C ILE A 60 -0.67 -11.14 -1.62
N ALA A 61 -0.90 -9.86 -1.34
CA ALA A 61 -2.23 -9.23 -1.25
C ALA A 61 -3.08 -9.49 -2.50
N LEU A 62 -2.48 -9.34 -3.69
CA LEU A 62 -3.15 -9.59 -4.96
C LEU A 62 -3.38 -11.07 -5.28
N GLY A 63 -2.50 -11.95 -4.79
CA GLY A 63 -2.68 -13.39 -4.85
C GLY A 63 -3.88 -13.85 -4.02
N GLY A 64 -4.10 -13.19 -2.87
CA GLY A 64 -5.20 -13.47 -1.96
C GLY A 64 -6.20 -12.34 -1.84
N VAL A 65 -6.47 -11.57 -2.91
CA VAL A 65 -7.38 -10.40 -2.85
C VAL A 65 -8.82 -10.77 -2.45
N ARG A 66 -9.17 -12.05 -2.54
CA ARG A 66 -10.44 -12.61 -2.05
C ARG A 66 -10.39 -13.01 -0.56
N PHE A 67 -9.24 -12.84 0.09
CA PHE A 67 -8.92 -13.26 1.46
C PHE A 67 -8.07 -12.19 2.16
N LEU A 68 -8.28 -10.91 1.86
CA LEU A 68 -7.47 -9.79 2.38
C LEU A 68 -7.42 -9.78 3.91
N ASP A 69 -8.50 -10.19 4.59
CA ASP A 69 -8.56 -10.41 6.05
C ASP A 69 -7.40 -11.27 6.59
N ARG A 70 -6.98 -12.29 5.82
CA ARG A 70 -5.91 -13.21 6.22
C ARG A 70 -4.51 -12.65 5.97
N LEU A 71 -4.41 -11.57 5.21
CA LEU A 71 -3.16 -10.95 4.79
C LEU A 71 -2.83 -9.72 5.63
N VAL A 72 -3.80 -9.15 6.33
CA VAL A 72 -3.61 -8.04 7.28
C VAL A 72 -2.40 -8.26 8.22
N PRO A 73 -2.20 -9.44 8.86
CA PRO A 73 -1.04 -9.67 9.72
C PRO A 73 0.29 -9.70 8.95
N ALA A 74 0.29 -10.17 7.70
CA ALA A 74 1.47 -10.22 6.84
C ALA A 74 1.84 -8.84 6.28
N LEU A 75 0.87 -7.92 6.15
CA LEU A 75 1.08 -6.54 5.73
C LEU A 75 1.55 -5.63 6.88
N GLY A 76 1.20 -5.96 8.13
CA GLY A 76 1.63 -5.24 9.35
C GLY A 76 3.15 -5.16 9.57
N GLY A 77 3.96 -5.93 8.84
CA GLY A 77 5.42 -5.83 8.90
C GLY A 77 6.04 -4.65 8.13
N VAL A 78 5.27 -3.80 7.45
CA VAL A 78 5.78 -2.54 6.86
C VAL A 78 5.49 -1.41 7.85
N GLY A 79 6.46 -1.09 8.71
CA GLY A 79 6.43 0.10 9.57
C GLY A 79 5.47 0.07 10.78
N LEU A 80 4.81 -1.05 11.06
CA LEU A 80 3.91 -1.21 12.21
C LEU A 80 4.40 -2.34 13.12
N ASP A 81 5.55 -2.14 13.75
CA ASP A 81 5.87 -2.91 14.94
C ASP A 81 4.73 -2.75 15.95
N ALA A 82 4.31 -3.87 16.54
CA ALA A 82 3.11 -4.06 17.35
C ALA A 82 3.01 -3.22 18.65
N GLY A 83 3.85 -2.20 18.80
CA GLY A 83 3.80 -1.18 19.85
C GLY A 83 3.60 0.26 19.34
N SER A 84 3.45 0.48 18.04
CA SER A 84 3.29 1.82 17.45
C SER A 84 1.81 2.19 17.32
N ALA A 85 1.47 3.45 17.65
CA ALA A 85 0.11 3.97 17.70
C ALA A 85 -0.76 3.54 16.50
N SER A 86 -1.97 3.04 16.79
CA SER A 86 -2.94 2.59 15.79
C SER A 86 -3.19 3.66 14.73
N LEU A 87 -2.97 3.32 13.45
CA LEU A 87 -3.35 4.19 12.35
C LEU A 87 -4.87 4.34 12.32
N THR A 88 -5.35 5.54 12.03
CA THR A 88 -6.78 5.78 11.76
C THR A 88 -7.11 5.46 10.31
N SER A 89 -8.39 5.30 9.99
CA SER A 89 -8.83 5.19 8.58
C SER A 89 -8.37 6.38 7.73
N CYS A 90 -8.31 7.58 8.33
CA CYS A 90 -7.80 8.79 7.68
C CYS A 90 -6.29 8.70 7.36
N ASP A 91 -5.50 8.04 8.23
CA ASP A 91 -4.07 7.86 7.98
C ASP A 91 -3.83 6.87 6.84
N PHE A 92 -4.59 5.78 6.79
CA PHE A 92 -4.53 4.82 5.69
C PHE A 92 -4.90 5.45 4.34
N ALA A 93 -5.96 6.28 4.31
CA ALA A 93 -6.33 7.02 3.11
C ALA A 93 -5.19 7.92 2.63
N ARG A 94 -4.58 8.72 3.52
CA ARG A 94 -3.42 9.57 3.17
C ARG A 94 -2.24 8.76 2.63
N LEU A 95 -1.91 7.63 3.27
CA LEU A 95 -0.82 6.75 2.83
C LEU A 95 -1.08 6.21 1.41
N SER A 96 -2.31 5.75 1.14
CA SER A 96 -2.69 5.24 -0.18
C SER A 96 -2.61 6.32 -1.27
N GLU A 97 -3.08 7.54 -1.00
CA GLU A 97 -3.00 8.66 -1.93
C GLU A 97 -1.55 9.01 -2.28
N VAL A 98 -0.67 9.03 -1.28
CA VAL A 98 0.75 9.30 -1.46
C VAL A 98 1.42 8.19 -2.27
N LEU A 99 1.11 6.93 -1.99
CA LEU A 99 1.67 5.78 -2.69
C LEU A 99 1.23 5.71 -4.16
N ILE A 100 -0.06 5.95 -4.43
CA ILE A 100 -0.58 6.04 -5.81
C ILE A 100 0.09 7.19 -6.57
N ALA A 101 0.29 8.33 -5.92
CA ALA A 101 1.03 9.45 -6.52
C ALA A 101 2.49 9.09 -6.82
N ALA A 102 3.12 8.24 -6.01
CA ALA A 102 4.46 7.73 -6.27
C ALA A 102 4.48 6.75 -7.46
N PHE A 103 3.49 5.86 -7.56
CA PHE A 103 3.34 4.96 -8.72
C PHE A 103 3.18 5.75 -10.03
N ALA A 104 2.34 6.78 -10.01
CA ALA A 104 2.11 7.66 -11.16
C ALA A 104 3.38 8.40 -11.58
N GLU A 105 4.16 8.91 -10.62
CA GLU A 105 5.40 9.63 -10.92
C GLU A 105 6.48 8.71 -11.51
N VAL A 106 6.68 7.51 -10.94
CA VAL A 106 7.69 6.56 -11.41
C VAL A 106 7.32 5.93 -12.75
N SER A 107 6.04 5.63 -12.95
CA SER A 107 5.55 5.04 -14.20
C SER A 107 5.36 6.05 -15.33
N GLY A 108 5.22 7.33 -14.99
CA GLY A 108 4.88 8.40 -15.94
C GLY A 108 3.62 8.09 -16.73
N ASN A 109 3.68 8.29 -18.05
CA ASN A 109 2.54 8.08 -18.96
C ASN A 109 2.02 6.64 -19.05
N ARG A 110 2.73 5.65 -18.49
CA ARG A 110 2.23 4.27 -18.40
C ARG A 110 1.19 4.08 -17.31
N PHE A 111 1.11 5.00 -16.34
CA PHE A 111 0.10 4.95 -15.28
C PHE A 111 -1.12 5.76 -15.69
N ASP A 112 -2.03 5.10 -16.39
CA ASP A 112 -3.28 5.70 -16.83
C ASP A 112 -4.32 5.80 -15.70
N PRO A 113 -5.41 6.57 -15.90
CA PRO A 113 -6.44 6.74 -14.87
C PRO A 113 -7.16 5.44 -14.46
N CYS A 114 -7.25 4.43 -15.33
CA CYS A 114 -7.86 3.14 -15.00
C CYS A 114 -6.95 2.34 -14.05
N ILE A 115 -5.63 2.37 -14.28
CA ILE A 115 -4.65 1.78 -13.37
C ILE A 115 -4.74 2.49 -12.01
N GLY A 116 -4.79 3.82 -11.99
CA GLY A 116 -4.98 4.61 -10.78
C GLY A 116 -6.23 4.22 -10.00
N ALA A 117 -7.38 4.13 -10.67
CA ALA A 117 -8.64 3.73 -10.05
C ALA A 117 -8.59 2.31 -9.46
N ALA A 118 -7.97 1.37 -10.19
CA ALA A 118 -7.84 -0.01 -9.71
C ALA A 118 -6.95 -0.10 -8.45
N TRP A 119 -5.86 0.66 -8.39
CA TRP A 119 -5.04 0.78 -7.18
C TRP A 119 -5.80 1.41 -6.01
N THR A 120 -6.55 2.49 -6.26
CA THR A 120 -7.40 3.11 -5.23
C THR A 120 -8.37 2.10 -4.62
N THR A 121 -9.11 1.37 -5.46
CA THR A 121 -10.06 0.37 -4.99
C THR A 121 -9.39 -0.74 -4.17
N LEU A 122 -8.21 -1.22 -4.59
CA LEU A 122 -7.46 -2.20 -3.79
C LEU A 122 -7.08 -1.64 -2.41
N PHE A 123 -6.55 -0.40 -2.37
CA PHE A 123 -6.12 0.20 -1.11
C PHE A 123 -7.29 0.54 -0.19
N GLU A 124 -8.46 0.91 -0.72
CA GLU A 124 -9.69 1.09 0.05
C GLU A 124 -10.12 -0.22 0.71
N GLU A 125 -10.13 -1.33 -0.05
CA GLU A 125 -10.45 -2.66 0.49
C GLU A 125 -9.43 -3.07 1.57
N LEU A 126 -8.13 -2.92 1.29
CA LEU A 126 -7.07 -3.21 2.27
C LEU A 126 -7.22 -2.38 3.54
N SER A 127 -7.42 -1.07 3.42
CA SER A 127 -7.54 -0.15 4.56
C SER A 127 -8.75 -0.48 5.42
N TRP A 128 -9.86 -0.84 4.78
CA TRP A 128 -11.07 -1.30 5.47
C TRP A 128 -10.79 -2.57 6.29
N HIS A 129 -10.20 -3.60 5.67
CA HIS A 129 -9.89 -4.86 6.36
C HIS A 129 -8.85 -4.67 7.48
N MET A 130 -7.84 -3.81 7.30
CA MET A 130 -6.87 -3.47 8.35
C MET A 130 -7.53 -2.73 9.52
N PHE A 131 -8.45 -1.80 9.23
CA PHE A 131 -9.22 -1.08 10.23
C PHE A 131 -10.18 -2.00 11.01
N GLU A 132 -10.83 -2.96 10.35
CA GLU A 132 -11.69 -3.93 11.03
C GLU A 132 -10.87 -4.85 11.96
N ALA A 133 -9.71 -5.32 11.49
CA ALA A 133 -8.81 -6.16 12.27
C ALA A 133 -8.26 -5.45 13.52
N GLN A 134 -7.82 -4.18 13.41
CA GLN A 134 -7.32 -3.43 14.57
C GLN A 134 -8.42 -3.10 15.59
N SER A 135 -9.67 -2.95 15.12
CA SER A 135 -10.80 -2.56 15.96
C SER A 135 -11.36 -3.72 16.79
N GLY A 136 -10.75 -4.92 16.70
CA GLY A 136 -11.24 -6.12 17.36
C GLY A 136 -12.59 -6.62 16.83
N LYS A 137 -13.06 -6.04 15.72
CA LYS A 137 -14.27 -6.48 15.00
C LYS A 137 -13.92 -7.54 13.95
N GLY A 138 -12.93 -8.39 14.26
CA GLY A 138 -12.76 -9.65 13.53
C GLY A 138 -14.01 -10.48 13.74
N THR A 139 -14.72 -10.76 12.65
CA THR A 139 -15.91 -11.60 12.60
C THR A 139 -15.70 -12.89 13.40
N ALA A 140 -16.41 -12.97 14.52
CA ALA A 140 -16.84 -14.25 15.06
C ALA A 140 -17.84 -14.85 14.05
N ALA A 141 -17.39 -15.85 13.30
CA ALA A 141 -18.24 -16.81 12.62
C ALA A 141 -17.52 -18.16 12.56
#